data_AF-A0A6L5T6M7-F1
#
_entry.id   AF-A0A6L5T6M7-F1
#
_cell.length_a   1.000
_cell.length_b   1.000
_cell.length_c   1.000
_cell.angle_alpha   90.00
_cell.angle_beta   90.00
_cell.angle_gamma   90.00
#
_symmetry.space_group_name_H-M   'P 1'
#
loop_
_entity.id
_entity.type
_entity.pdbx_description
1 polymer ?
#
loop_
_entity_poly.entity_id
_entity_poly.type
_entity_poly.pdbx_seq_one_letter_code
_entity_poly.pdbx_strand_id
1 'polypeptide(L)'
;MTDLKITKDNNNICVYERLNDNCIRLLHMYGKNPVCVVPDTLDGMRVTELAEYCFSFKSMPEKLKTELGIEDILRPDMTELCDDYIERVILPDGMKKIGRLCFYNCSRLSVLELPSDICDVDGDAFMNCTKLYMLVMRGSPKDKSCLKQILSQISTLVRVRWADSDGNAIAQACFFEYDQTYDEIGPAHIFKLNMNGEGFRARQAFMDRVFVWKQYDEIFSEAIAQESEDDLLDMAFYRLIYAYELSKEARQQFLEYIVNHKKRLSELIIRKRDSGLLQSFLELKDGEENFIADVLAVTDMLALAAQDEWSEGSVILHRFKKENLSVSRKRRFEF
;
A
#
# COMPACT_ATOMS: atom_id res chain seq x y z
N MET A 1 -17.18 2.70 -35.44
CA MET A 1 -16.17 3.72 -35.12
C MET A 1 -16.26 3.98 -33.65
N THR A 2 -15.16 3.78 -32.93
CA THR A 2 -15.05 4.11 -31.52
C THR A 2 -15.21 5.63 -31.38
N ASP A 3 -16.16 6.10 -30.56
CA ASP A 3 -16.39 7.53 -30.29
C ASP A 3 -15.29 8.02 -29.34
N LEU A 4 -14.09 8.20 -29.90
CA LEU A 4 -12.92 8.70 -29.19
C LEU A 4 -13.08 10.20 -28.94
N LYS A 5 -12.84 10.60 -27.70
CA LYS A 5 -12.96 11.98 -27.24
C LYS A 5 -11.74 12.42 -26.47
N ILE A 6 -11.57 13.73 -26.41
CA ILE A 6 -10.47 14.38 -25.72
C ILE A 6 -11.00 15.53 -24.88
N THR A 7 -10.62 15.56 -23.61
CA THR A 7 -10.86 16.69 -22.71
C THR A 7 -9.50 17.21 -22.23
N LYS A 8 -9.40 18.52 -22.08
CA LYS A 8 -8.20 19.20 -21.60
C LYS A 8 -8.57 20.19 -20.51
N ASP A 9 -7.81 20.16 -19.44
CA ASP A 9 -7.79 21.21 -18.42
C ASP A 9 -6.36 21.77 -18.23
N ASN A 10 -6.13 22.53 -17.17
CA ASN A 10 -4.83 23.15 -16.91
C ASN A 10 -3.74 22.17 -16.50
N ASN A 11 -4.11 21.00 -15.99
CA ASN A 11 -3.22 20.01 -15.38
C ASN A 11 -3.12 18.74 -16.22
N ASN A 12 -4.20 18.35 -16.90
CA ASN A 12 -4.32 17.07 -17.57
C ASN A 12 -4.92 17.16 -18.98
N ILE A 13 -4.56 16.19 -19.82
CA ILE A 13 -5.27 15.87 -21.06
C ILE A 13 -5.74 14.43 -20.94
N CYS A 14 -7.03 14.17 -21.15
CA CYS A 14 -7.62 12.85 -21.06
C CYS A 14 -8.16 12.42 -22.41
N VAL A 15 -7.77 11.24 -22.87
CA VAL A 15 -8.32 10.57 -24.05
C VAL A 15 -9.20 9.43 -23.57
N TYR A 16 -10.43 9.37 -24.06
CA TYR A 16 -11.42 8.46 -23.52
C TYR A 16 -12.46 8.06 -24.57
N GLU A 17 -13.24 7.03 -24.28
CA GLU A 17 -14.41 6.65 -25.07
C GLU A 17 -15.67 6.60 -24.21
N ARG A 18 -16.82 6.88 -24.84
CA ARG A 18 -18.13 6.78 -24.19
C ARG A 18 -18.60 5.33 -24.17
N LEU A 19 -18.92 4.82 -22.98
CA LEU A 19 -19.51 3.48 -22.81
C LEU A 19 -21.03 3.52 -22.94
N ASN A 20 -21.66 4.56 -22.38
CA ASN A 20 -23.09 4.83 -22.44
C ASN A 20 -23.34 6.31 -22.07
N ASP A 21 -24.59 6.70 -21.82
CA ASP A 21 -24.95 8.10 -21.55
C ASP A 21 -24.31 8.72 -20.32
N ASN A 22 -23.84 7.89 -19.37
CA ASN A 22 -23.35 8.36 -18.08
C ASN A 22 -21.93 7.86 -17.72
N CYS A 23 -21.34 6.97 -18.53
CA CYS A 23 -20.10 6.27 -18.20
C CYS A 23 -19.06 6.38 -19.32
N ILE A 24 -17.82 6.51 -18.90
CA ILE A 24 -16.63 6.63 -19.75
C ILE A 24 -15.62 5.54 -19.40
N ARG A 25 -14.90 5.08 -20.43
CA ARG A 25 -13.64 4.36 -20.30
C ARG A 25 -12.48 5.29 -20.65
N LEU A 26 -11.57 5.49 -19.69
CA LEU A 26 -10.33 6.23 -19.91
C LEU A 26 -9.35 5.37 -20.71
N LEU A 27 -8.75 5.95 -21.74
CA LEU A 27 -7.80 5.29 -22.63
C LEU A 27 -6.37 5.76 -22.39
N HIS A 28 -6.16 7.08 -22.28
CA HIS A 28 -4.86 7.69 -22.04
C HIS A 28 -4.98 8.97 -21.23
N MET A 29 -3.91 9.33 -20.52
CA MET A 29 -3.84 10.58 -19.77
C MET A 29 -2.45 11.18 -19.85
N TYR A 30 -2.38 12.50 -20.00
CA TYR A 30 -1.16 13.31 -19.89
C TYR A 30 -1.27 14.21 -18.67
N GLY A 31 -0.16 14.46 -17.99
CA GLY A 31 -0.08 15.31 -16.81
C GLY A 31 1.28 15.97 -16.63
N LYS A 32 1.39 16.92 -15.70
CA LYS A 32 2.63 17.69 -15.47
C LYS A 32 3.65 17.03 -14.55
N ASN A 33 3.21 16.04 -13.80
CA ASN A 33 3.98 15.38 -12.76
C ASN A 33 3.60 13.88 -12.74
N PRO A 34 4.40 13.03 -12.10
CA PRO A 34 4.18 11.58 -12.14
C PRO A 34 3.03 11.09 -11.23
N VAL A 35 2.20 12.00 -10.71
CA VAL A 35 1.00 11.68 -9.93
C VAL A 35 -0.23 11.78 -10.82
N CYS A 36 -0.82 10.63 -11.13
CA CYS A 36 -2.06 10.53 -11.89
C CYS A 36 -3.26 10.59 -10.96
N VAL A 37 -4.03 11.68 -11.07
CA VAL A 37 -5.35 11.79 -10.42
C VAL A 37 -6.39 11.59 -11.51
N VAL A 38 -6.96 10.38 -11.58
CA VAL A 38 -7.98 10.07 -12.58
C VAL A 38 -9.25 10.85 -12.23
N PRO A 39 -9.80 11.69 -13.12
CA PRO A 39 -10.96 12.52 -12.81
C PRO A 39 -12.21 11.69 -12.50
N ASP A 40 -13.05 12.13 -11.55
CA ASP A 40 -14.34 11.49 -11.29
C ASP A 40 -15.29 11.58 -12.49
N THR A 41 -15.22 12.71 -13.21
CA THR A 41 -16.06 12.97 -14.38
C THR A 41 -15.29 13.63 -15.52
N LEU A 42 -15.64 13.27 -16.74
CA LEU A 42 -15.21 13.92 -17.98
C LEU A 42 -16.46 14.24 -18.81
N ASP A 43 -16.59 15.49 -19.27
CA ASP A 43 -17.75 15.98 -20.03
C ASP A 43 -19.11 15.63 -19.38
N GLY A 44 -19.18 15.71 -18.05
CA GLY A 44 -20.38 15.43 -17.26
C GLY A 44 -20.71 13.93 -17.07
N MET A 45 -19.91 13.02 -17.63
CA MET A 45 -20.06 11.57 -17.47
C MET A 45 -19.03 11.03 -16.48
N ARG A 46 -19.36 9.96 -15.75
CA ARG A 46 -18.47 9.34 -14.77
C ARG A 46 -17.37 8.52 -15.43
N VAL A 47 -16.14 8.63 -14.94
CA VAL A 47 -15.06 7.72 -15.33
C VAL A 47 -15.22 6.43 -14.53
N THR A 48 -15.59 5.34 -15.20
CA THR A 48 -15.91 4.06 -14.54
C THR A 48 -15.01 2.92 -14.97
N GLU A 49 -14.22 3.07 -16.03
CA GLU A 49 -13.32 2.04 -16.49
C GLU A 49 -11.97 2.62 -16.92
N LEU A 50 -10.90 1.88 -16.64
CA LEU A 50 -9.61 2.04 -17.30
C LEU A 50 -9.47 1.00 -18.40
N ALA A 51 -9.04 1.41 -19.58
CA ALA A 51 -8.87 0.50 -20.72
C ALA A 51 -7.72 -0.48 -20.54
N GLU A 52 -7.70 -1.47 -21.44
CA GLU A 52 -6.51 -2.29 -21.67
C GLU A 52 -5.31 -1.39 -21.99
N TYR A 53 -4.17 -1.64 -21.36
CA TYR A 53 -2.93 -0.86 -21.54
C TYR A 53 -3.00 0.65 -21.23
N CYS A 54 -4.03 1.13 -20.53
CA CYS A 54 -4.27 2.57 -20.31
C CYS A 54 -3.03 3.37 -19.84
N PHE A 55 -2.20 2.78 -18.98
CA PHE A 55 -1.01 3.40 -18.41
C PHE A 55 0.29 2.62 -18.69
N SER A 56 0.27 1.61 -19.56
CA SER A 56 1.37 0.65 -19.63
C SER A 56 2.57 1.14 -20.42
N PHE A 57 2.31 1.62 -21.62
CA PHE A 57 3.31 2.17 -22.52
C PHE A 57 2.62 3.12 -23.47
N LYS A 58 3.42 3.93 -24.18
CA LYS A 58 2.91 4.80 -25.25
C LYS A 58 2.34 3.93 -26.36
N SER A 59 1.03 3.73 -26.32
CA SER A 59 0.33 2.80 -27.21
C SER A 59 -0.60 3.51 -28.19
N MET A 60 -0.86 4.81 -28.00
CA MET A 60 -1.69 5.59 -28.92
C MET A 60 -0.97 5.76 -30.28
N PRO A 61 -1.54 5.27 -31.39
CA PRO A 61 -0.98 5.45 -32.73
C PRO A 61 -0.85 6.93 -33.10
N GLU A 62 0.27 7.32 -33.70
CA GLU A 62 0.52 8.72 -34.14
C GLU A 62 -0.62 9.28 -34.99
N LYS A 63 -1.18 8.47 -35.90
CA LYS A 63 -2.34 8.88 -36.70
C LYS A 63 -3.53 9.30 -35.84
N LEU A 64 -3.84 8.58 -34.76
CA LEU A 64 -4.91 8.95 -33.83
C LEU A 64 -4.53 10.20 -33.02
N LYS A 65 -3.24 10.39 -32.69
CA LYS A 65 -2.77 11.63 -32.04
C LYS A 65 -3.03 12.85 -32.91
N THR A 66 -2.71 12.75 -34.20
CA THR A 66 -2.95 13.80 -35.18
C THR A 66 -4.46 14.02 -35.40
N GLU A 67 -5.25 12.95 -35.55
CA GLU A 67 -6.72 13.04 -35.74
C GLU A 67 -7.42 13.70 -34.53
N LEU A 68 -6.94 13.45 -33.32
CA LEU A 68 -7.45 14.06 -32.08
C LEU A 68 -6.83 15.44 -31.78
N GLY A 69 -5.92 15.92 -32.63
CA GLY A 69 -5.23 17.21 -32.42
C GLY A 69 -4.41 17.25 -31.12
N ILE A 70 -3.92 16.10 -30.64
CA ILE A 70 -3.14 16.00 -29.39
C ILE A 70 -1.91 16.89 -29.48
N GLU A 71 -1.19 16.86 -30.61
CA GLU A 71 0.04 17.62 -30.82
C GLU A 71 -0.17 19.14 -30.69
N ASP A 72 -1.33 19.64 -31.14
CA ASP A 72 -1.68 21.07 -31.08
C ASP A 72 -2.05 21.52 -29.66
N ILE A 73 -2.57 20.60 -28.83
CA ILE A 73 -3.03 20.92 -27.47
C ILE A 73 -2.06 20.49 -26.38
N LEU A 74 -1.13 19.57 -26.67
CA LEU A 74 -0.11 19.07 -25.76
C LEU A 74 0.87 20.20 -25.46
N ARG A 75 1.06 20.46 -24.17
CA ARG A 75 1.97 21.50 -23.72
C ARG A 75 3.35 20.88 -23.44
N PRO A 76 4.46 21.62 -23.62
CA PRO A 76 5.80 21.11 -23.35
C PRO A 76 6.02 20.65 -21.90
N ASP A 77 5.21 21.11 -20.95
CA ASP A 77 5.23 20.72 -19.54
C ASP A 77 4.39 19.47 -19.23
N MET A 78 3.72 18.87 -20.21
CA MET A 78 2.88 17.68 -20.05
C MET A 78 3.55 16.43 -20.63
N THR A 79 3.52 15.35 -19.85
CA THR A 79 4.05 14.03 -20.22
C THR A 79 2.93 12.99 -20.17
N GLU A 80 2.98 12.00 -21.05
CA GLU A 80 2.08 10.85 -21.00
C GLU A 80 2.30 10.08 -19.69
N LEU A 81 1.23 9.81 -18.95
CA LEU A 81 1.27 9.15 -17.64
C LEU A 81 1.38 7.64 -17.81
N CYS A 82 2.50 7.11 -18.30
CA CYS A 82 2.67 5.68 -18.55
C CYS A 82 4.07 5.17 -18.20
N ASP A 83 4.25 3.84 -18.24
CA ASP A 83 5.55 3.16 -18.16
C ASP A 83 6.34 3.58 -16.91
N ASP A 84 7.63 3.85 -17.04
CA ASP A 84 8.52 4.33 -15.99
C ASP A 84 8.36 5.82 -15.66
N TYR A 85 7.28 6.49 -16.07
CA TYR A 85 7.01 7.87 -15.63
C TYR A 85 6.09 7.91 -14.41
N ILE A 86 5.06 7.06 -14.35
CA ILE A 86 4.02 7.15 -13.33
C ILE A 86 4.50 6.61 -11.97
N GLU A 87 4.30 7.39 -10.90
CA GLU A 87 4.77 7.06 -9.54
C GLU A 87 3.62 6.83 -8.55
N ARG A 88 2.49 7.52 -8.75
CA ARG A 88 1.29 7.38 -7.92
C ARG A 88 0.03 7.52 -8.76
N VAL A 89 -0.96 6.68 -8.47
CA VAL A 89 -2.26 6.71 -9.14
C VAL A 89 -3.35 6.82 -8.08
N ILE A 90 -4.29 7.73 -8.31
CA ILE A 90 -5.48 7.93 -7.48
C ILE A 90 -6.68 7.70 -8.39
N LEU A 91 -7.38 6.59 -8.19
CA LEU A 91 -8.59 6.27 -8.94
C LEU A 91 -9.81 6.99 -8.35
N PRO A 92 -10.81 7.36 -9.16
CA PRO A 92 -12.03 8.02 -8.71
C PRO A 92 -13.00 7.06 -8.02
N ASP A 93 -14.02 7.61 -7.39
CA ASP A 93 -15.09 6.83 -6.77
C ASP A 93 -16.07 6.23 -7.79
N GLY A 94 -16.56 5.02 -7.50
CA GLY A 94 -17.34 4.18 -8.42
C GLY A 94 -16.63 3.75 -9.70
N MET A 95 -15.29 3.64 -9.65
CA MET A 95 -14.52 2.83 -10.60
C MET A 95 -15.05 1.40 -10.60
N LYS A 96 -15.38 0.88 -11.78
CA LYS A 96 -15.96 -0.46 -11.96
C LYS A 96 -14.99 -1.44 -12.57
N LYS A 97 -14.02 -0.98 -13.36
CA LYS A 97 -13.10 -1.87 -14.08
C LYS A 97 -11.69 -1.29 -14.25
N ILE A 98 -10.69 -2.13 -13.96
CA ILE A 98 -9.30 -1.95 -14.42
C ILE A 98 -9.04 -2.97 -15.52
N GLY A 99 -8.74 -2.48 -16.73
CA GLY A 99 -8.52 -3.31 -17.91
C GLY A 99 -7.27 -4.18 -17.83
N ARG A 100 -7.21 -5.19 -18.71
CA ARG A 100 -6.08 -6.11 -18.81
C ARG A 100 -4.79 -5.33 -19.06
N LEU A 101 -3.70 -5.74 -18.39
CA LEU A 101 -2.39 -5.11 -18.56
C LEU A 101 -2.46 -3.58 -18.44
N CYS A 102 -3.33 -2.99 -17.60
CA CYS A 102 -3.54 -1.54 -17.50
C CYS A 102 -2.30 -0.76 -17.01
N PHE A 103 -1.55 -1.33 -16.07
CA PHE A 103 -0.30 -0.78 -15.51
C PHE A 103 0.90 -1.69 -15.80
N TYR A 104 0.84 -2.44 -16.91
CA TYR A 104 1.95 -3.30 -17.32
C TYR A 104 3.23 -2.47 -17.47
N ASN A 105 4.33 -2.93 -16.88
CA ASN A 105 5.63 -2.23 -16.89
C ASN A 105 5.64 -0.83 -16.25
N CYS A 106 4.63 -0.45 -15.45
CA CYS A 106 4.70 0.77 -14.63
C CYS A 106 5.72 0.63 -13.49
N SER A 107 7.01 0.54 -13.82
CA SER A 107 8.10 0.13 -12.93
C SER A 107 8.43 1.14 -11.83
N ARG A 108 7.91 2.38 -11.93
CA ARG A 108 7.98 3.40 -10.89
C ARG A 108 6.72 3.57 -10.07
N LEU A 109 5.61 2.93 -10.47
CA LEU A 109 4.37 3.01 -9.73
C LEU A 109 4.60 2.44 -8.33
N SER A 110 4.46 3.30 -7.34
CA SER A 110 4.83 3.02 -5.96
C SER A 110 3.63 3.02 -5.01
N VAL A 111 2.62 3.84 -5.34
CA VAL A 111 1.39 3.98 -4.57
C VAL A 111 0.18 3.95 -5.50
N LEU A 112 -0.80 3.12 -5.17
CA LEU A 112 -2.10 3.09 -5.84
C LEU A 112 -3.22 3.29 -4.82
N GLU A 113 -4.07 4.28 -5.06
CA GLU A 113 -5.25 4.57 -4.24
C GLU A 113 -6.53 4.18 -4.95
N LEU A 114 -7.30 3.33 -4.27
CA LEU A 114 -8.45 2.64 -4.79
C LEU A 114 -9.71 3.08 -4.04
N PRO A 115 -10.85 3.21 -4.72
CA PRO A 115 -12.13 3.34 -4.03
C PRO A 115 -12.44 2.05 -3.25
N SER A 116 -13.32 2.14 -2.24
CA SER A 116 -13.88 0.97 -1.56
C SER A 116 -14.91 0.22 -2.40
N ASP A 117 -15.50 0.87 -3.39
CA ASP A 117 -16.48 0.26 -4.29
C ASP A 117 -15.91 -0.93 -5.06
N ILE A 118 -16.79 -1.84 -5.45
CA ILE A 118 -16.41 -3.03 -6.20
C ILE A 118 -15.93 -2.62 -7.60
N CYS A 119 -14.66 -2.91 -7.85
CA CYS A 119 -14.02 -2.83 -9.15
C CYS A 119 -13.59 -4.25 -9.58
N ASP A 120 -13.83 -4.63 -10.84
CA ASP A 120 -13.23 -5.82 -11.42
C ASP A 120 -11.85 -5.48 -11.99
N VAL A 121 -10.88 -6.39 -11.82
CA VAL A 121 -9.50 -6.19 -12.25
C VAL A 121 -9.15 -7.34 -13.18
N ASP A 122 -8.95 -7.03 -14.45
CA ASP A 122 -8.58 -8.01 -15.45
C ASP A 122 -7.14 -8.51 -15.23
N GLY A 123 -6.78 -9.58 -15.95
CA GLY A 123 -5.48 -10.24 -15.80
C GLY A 123 -4.28 -9.33 -16.10
N ASP A 124 -3.18 -9.59 -15.39
CA ASP A 124 -1.86 -8.97 -15.55
C ASP A 124 -1.86 -7.42 -15.46
N ALA A 125 -2.90 -6.81 -14.89
CA ALA A 125 -3.03 -5.37 -14.77
C ALA A 125 -1.84 -4.71 -14.05
N PHE A 126 -1.18 -5.42 -13.14
CA PHE A 126 -0.03 -4.93 -12.34
C PHE A 126 1.29 -5.66 -12.64
N MET A 127 1.36 -6.38 -13.76
CA MET A 127 2.57 -7.10 -14.13
C MET A 127 3.76 -6.13 -14.30
N ASN A 128 4.89 -6.46 -13.70
CA ASN A 128 6.11 -5.64 -13.66
C ASN A 128 5.97 -4.25 -12.98
N CYS A 129 4.96 -4.04 -12.15
CA CYS A 129 4.90 -2.91 -11.20
C CYS A 129 5.85 -3.13 -10.00
N THR A 130 7.15 -3.28 -10.24
CA THR A 130 8.13 -3.77 -9.26
C THR A 130 8.37 -2.85 -8.06
N LYS A 131 7.98 -1.57 -8.14
CA LYS A 131 8.08 -0.62 -7.03
C LYS A 131 6.78 -0.42 -6.25
N LEU A 132 5.69 -1.11 -6.63
CA LEU A 132 4.39 -0.94 -5.98
C LEU A 132 4.44 -1.55 -4.58
N TYR A 133 4.62 -0.69 -3.58
CA TYR A 133 4.79 -1.11 -2.19
C TYR A 133 3.60 -0.74 -1.32
N MET A 134 2.67 0.09 -1.81
CA MET A 134 1.53 0.59 -1.05
C MET A 134 0.24 0.63 -1.88
N LEU A 135 -0.78 -0.06 -1.38
CA LEU A 135 -2.17 0.09 -1.81
C LEU A 135 -2.95 0.84 -0.73
N VAL A 136 -3.65 1.90 -1.08
CA VAL A 136 -4.54 2.64 -0.17
C VAL A 136 -5.98 2.39 -0.58
N MET A 137 -6.76 1.80 0.31
CA MET A 137 -8.19 1.55 0.15
C MET A 137 -8.98 2.67 0.84
N ARG A 138 -9.75 3.47 0.09
CA ARG A 138 -10.63 4.50 0.67
C ARG A 138 -11.94 3.87 1.16
N GLY A 139 -11.97 3.44 2.41
CA GLY A 139 -13.13 2.80 3.05
C GLY A 139 -12.74 1.74 4.08
N SER A 140 -13.70 0.90 4.48
CA SER A 140 -13.52 -0.04 5.59
C SER A 140 -12.98 -1.40 5.12
N PRO A 141 -12.15 -2.10 5.93
CA PRO A 141 -11.78 -3.49 5.67
C PRO A 141 -12.97 -4.46 5.57
N LYS A 142 -14.14 -4.09 6.12
CA LYS A 142 -15.39 -4.87 6.06
C LYS A 142 -16.12 -4.76 4.72
N ASP A 143 -15.76 -3.78 3.91
CA ASP A 143 -16.41 -3.56 2.63
C ASP A 143 -15.87 -4.55 1.60
N LYS A 144 -16.76 -4.97 0.69
CA LYS A 144 -16.34 -5.78 -0.47
C LYS A 144 -15.49 -4.93 -1.38
N SER A 145 -14.33 -5.44 -1.78
CA SER A 145 -13.40 -4.67 -2.63
C SER A 145 -12.77 -5.51 -3.73
N CYS A 146 -12.02 -4.83 -4.60
CA CYS A 146 -11.18 -5.46 -5.63
C CYS A 146 -9.85 -6.01 -5.08
N LEU A 147 -9.56 -5.80 -3.79
CA LEU A 147 -8.23 -6.00 -3.22
C LEU A 147 -7.66 -7.41 -3.45
N LYS A 148 -8.49 -8.45 -3.29
CA LYS A 148 -8.05 -9.84 -3.56
C LYS A 148 -7.55 -10.03 -4.99
N GLN A 149 -8.23 -9.44 -5.97
CA GLN A 149 -7.86 -9.55 -7.39
C GLN A 149 -6.53 -8.84 -7.66
N ILE A 150 -6.32 -7.66 -7.06
CA ILE A 150 -5.06 -6.92 -7.17
C ILE A 150 -3.92 -7.71 -6.52
N LEU A 151 -4.10 -8.15 -5.28
CA LEU A 151 -3.09 -8.89 -4.53
C LEU A 151 -2.69 -10.21 -5.20
N SER A 152 -3.61 -10.88 -5.90
CA SER A 152 -3.31 -12.11 -6.65
C SER A 152 -2.37 -11.90 -7.86
N GLN A 153 -2.16 -10.64 -8.27
CA GLN A 153 -1.30 -10.26 -9.40
C GLN A 153 0.02 -9.64 -8.93
N ILE A 154 0.24 -9.48 -7.63
CA ILE A 154 1.42 -8.85 -7.04
C ILE A 154 2.08 -9.84 -6.09
N SER A 155 3.25 -10.36 -6.45
CA SER A 155 4.02 -11.28 -5.62
C SER A 155 5.05 -10.58 -4.72
N THR A 156 5.40 -9.33 -4.99
CA THR A 156 6.35 -8.54 -4.20
C THR A 156 5.78 -8.14 -2.84
N LEU A 157 6.63 -7.68 -1.94
CA LEU A 157 6.19 -7.11 -0.66
C LEU A 157 5.32 -5.88 -0.90
N VAL A 158 4.09 -5.90 -0.38
CA VAL A 158 3.12 -4.82 -0.52
C VAL A 158 2.38 -4.58 0.78
N ARG A 159 2.21 -3.31 1.15
CA ARG A 159 1.36 -2.89 2.25
C ARG A 159 -0.01 -2.54 1.70
N VAL A 160 -1.04 -2.79 2.50
CA VAL A 160 -2.40 -2.31 2.24
C VAL A 160 -2.86 -1.50 3.42
N ARG A 161 -3.25 -0.25 3.18
CA ARG A 161 -3.79 0.65 4.19
C ARG A 161 -5.23 0.98 3.86
N TRP A 162 -6.12 0.83 4.83
CA TRP A 162 -7.47 1.35 4.75
C TRP A 162 -7.51 2.73 5.40
N ALA A 163 -8.15 3.69 4.76
CA ALA A 163 -8.29 5.04 5.26
C ALA A 163 -9.76 5.49 5.23
N ASP A 164 -10.14 6.33 6.20
CA ASP A 164 -11.46 6.97 6.24
C ASP A 164 -11.55 8.11 5.20
N SER A 165 -12.71 8.78 5.16
CA SER A 165 -12.95 9.90 4.24
C SER A 165 -12.03 11.10 4.45
N ASP A 166 -11.46 11.24 5.64
CA ASP A 166 -10.52 12.31 5.99
C ASP A 166 -9.05 11.90 5.72
N GLY A 167 -8.84 10.67 5.25
CA GLY A 167 -7.51 10.10 4.96
C GLY A 167 -6.81 9.53 6.19
N ASN A 168 -7.49 9.41 7.34
CA ASN A 168 -6.89 8.80 8.52
C ASN A 168 -6.84 7.29 8.36
N ALA A 169 -5.71 6.69 8.72
CA ALA A 169 -5.53 5.25 8.65
C ALA A 169 -6.43 4.52 9.67
N ILE A 170 -7.25 3.59 9.17
CA ILE A 170 -8.15 2.74 9.97
C ILE A 170 -7.46 1.40 10.29
N ALA A 171 -6.80 0.84 9.30
CA ALA A 171 -6.18 -0.49 9.36
C ALA A 171 -4.99 -0.56 8.41
N GLN A 172 -4.01 -1.41 8.70
CA GLN A 172 -2.93 -1.71 7.78
C GLN A 172 -2.51 -3.18 7.88
N ALA A 173 -2.22 -3.79 6.73
CA ALA A 173 -1.71 -5.15 6.59
C ALA A 173 -0.46 -5.15 5.72
N CYS A 174 0.50 -6.02 6.07
CA CYS A 174 1.71 -6.29 5.29
C CYS A 174 1.58 -7.63 4.58
N PHE A 175 1.79 -7.66 3.27
CA PHE A 175 1.78 -8.89 2.49
C PHE A 175 3.21 -9.14 2.02
N PHE A 176 3.84 -10.15 2.59
CA PHE A 176 5.23 -10.51 2.28
C PHE A 176 5.41 -10.87 0.81
N GLU A 177 6.65 -10.82 0.37
CA GLU A 177 7.01 -11.39 -0.92
C GLU A 177 6.80 -12.91 -0.91
N TYR A 178 6.45 -13.48 -2.05
CA TYR A 178 6.43 -14.92 -2.23
C TYR A 178 6.86 -15.28 -3.64
N ASP A 179 7.42 -16.47 -3.80
CA ASP A 179 7.73 -17.02 -5.12
C ASP A 179 6.99 -18.35 -5.36
N GLN A 180 6.94 -18.74 -6.63
CA GLN A 180 6.33 -19.97 -7.09
C GLN A 180 7.38 -20.80 -7.82
N THR A 181 7.65 -22.00 -7.34
CA THR A 181 8.56 -22.95 -7.99
C THR A 181 7.82 -24.23 -8.35
N TYR A 182 8.29 -24.90 -9.41
CA TYR A 182 7.78 -26.20 -9.82
C TYR A 182 8.89 -27.23 -9.65
N ASP A 183 8.73 -28.11 -8.66
CA ASP A 183 9.65 -29.21 -8.45
C ASP A 183 9.17 -30.44 -9.20
N GLU A 184 10.04 -31.06 -9.99
CA GLU A 184 9.75 -32.36 -10.61
C GLU A 184 9.86 -33.46 -9.54
N ILE A 185 8.72 -34.07 -9.20
CA ILE A 185 8.64 -35.06 -8.11
C ILE A 185 8.65 -36.52 -8.60
N GLY A 186 8.99 -36.75 -9.87
CA GLY A 186 9.15 -38.11 -10.38
C GLY A 186 9.39 -38.20 -11.88
N PRO A 187 9.75 -39.41 -12.37
CA PRO A 187 10.20 -39.65 -13.75
C PRO A 187 9.09 -39.51 -14.80
N ALA A 188 7.84 -39.30 -14.38
CA ALA A 188 6.70 -39.02 -15.26
C ALA A 188 6.55 -37.51 -15.55
N HIS A 189 7.54 -36.68 -15.22
CA HIS A 189 7.47 -35.22 -15.30
C HIS A 189 6.24 -34.65 -14.57
N ILE A 190 5.95 -35.20 -13.38
CA ILE A 190 4.93 -34.64 -12.49
C ILE A 190 5.57 -33.47 -11.75
N PHE A 191 5.00 -32.29 -11.91
CA PHE A 191 5.45 -31.09 -11.23
C PHE A 191 4.58 -30.80 -10.01
N LYS A 192 5.22 -30.54 -8.88
CA LYS A 192 4.59 -30.02 -7.68
C LYS A 192 4.83 -28.51 -7.65
N LEU A 193 3.75 -27.74 -7.60
CA LEU A 193 3.82 -26.31 -7.30
C LEU A 193 4.16 -26.15 -5.81
N ASN A 194 5.26 -25.47 -5.52
CA ASN A 194 5.60 -25.02 -4.18
C ASN A 194 5.51 -23.50 -4.12
N MET A 195 5.00 -23.02 -3.00
CA MET A 195 4.91 -21.60 -2.67
C MET A 195 5.92 -21.35 -1.56
N ASN A 196 6.90 -20.47 -1.79
CA ASN A 196 7.85 -20.09 -0.74
C ASN A 196 7.46 -18.73 -0.16
N GLY A 197 7.47 -18.62 1.16
CA GLY A 197 7.01 -17.44 1.89
C GLY A 197 5.52 -17.49 2.26
N GLU A 198 5.17 -16.75 3.30
CA GLU A 198 3.83 -16.65 3.87
C GLU A 198 2.98 -15.56 3.20
N GLY A 199 3.60 -14.77 2.31
CA GLY A 199 2.93 -13.77 1.49
C GLY A 199 1.76 -14.33 0.67
N PHE A 200 1.85 -15.56 0.17
CA PHE A 200 0.75 -16.18 -0.57
C PHE A 200 -0.45 -16.49 0.32
N ARG A 201 -0.20 -17.07 1.51
CA ARG A 201 -1.25 -17.38 2.49
C ARG A 201 -1.97 -16.11 2.95
N ALA A 202 -1.24 -15.01 3.15
CA ALA A 202 -1.83 -13.72 3.50
C ALA A 202 -2.81 -13.23 2.44
N ARG A 203 -2.49 -13.43 1.17
CA ARG A 203 -3.36 -13.07 0.03
C ARG A 203 -4.58 -13.97 -0.11
N GLN A 204 -4.68 -15.06 0.64
CA GLN A 204 -5.88 -15.91 0.71
C GLN A 204 -6.87 -15.51 1.82
N ALA A 205 -6.52 -14.56 2.70
CA ALA A 205 -7.33 -14.13 3.84
C ALA A 205 -8.57 -13.29 3.43
N PHE A 206 -9.43 -13.85 2.60
CA PHE A 206 -10.61 -13.20 2.03
C PHE A 206 -11.80 -14.16 1.95
N MET A 207 -12.98 -13.67 2.32
CA MET A 207 -14.26 -14.36 2.16
C MET A 207 -15.21 -13.43 1.40
N ASP A 208 -15.76 -13.89 0.25
CA ASP A 208 -16.68 -13.09 -0.57
C ASP A 208 -16.20 -11.65 -0.85
N ARG A 209 -14.92 -11.51 -1.24
CA ARG A 209 -14.21 -10.23 -1.50
C ARG A 209 -14.01 -9.31 -0.28
N VAL A 210 -14.35 -9.75 0.93
CA VAL A 210 -14.08 -9.04 2.19
C VAL A 210 -12.79 -9.58 2.82
N PHE A 211 -11.96 -8.70 3.36
CA PHE A 211 -10.72 -9.08 4.04
C PHE A 211 -11.00 -9.68 5.42
N VAL A 212 -10.37 -10.80 5.75
CA VAL A 212 -10.65 -11.56 6.98
C VAL A 212 -9.45 -11.50 7.93
N TRP A 213 -9.46 -10.53 8.85
CA TRP A 213 -8.37 -10.27 9.79
C TRP A 213 -7.95 -11.48 10.60
N LYS A 214 -8.91 -12.28 11.09
CA LYS A 214 -8.60 -13.49 11.84
C LYS A 214 -7.73 -14.47 11.05
N GLN A 215 -8.05 -14.71 9.78
CA GLN A 215 -7.26 -15.59 8.91
C GLN A 215 -5.88 -15.01 8.60
N TYR A 216 -5.81 -13.68 8.45
CA TYR A 216 -4.56 -12.98 8.22
C TYR A 216 -3.63 -13.04 9.45
N ASP A 217 -4.16 -12.82 10.65
CA ASP A 217 -3.39 -12.83 11.89
C ASP A 217 -2.86 -14.23 12.24
N GLU A 218 -3.61 -15.30 11.90
CA GLU A 218 -3.22 -16.70 12.10
C GLU A 218 -1.94 -17.11 11.32
N ILE A 219 -1.51 -16.31 10.34
CA ILE A 219 -0.31 -16.58 9.54
C ILE A 219 0.97 -16.27 10.32
N PHE A 220 0.90 -15.34 11.28
CA PHE A 220 2.07 -14.80 11.94
C PHE A 220 2.95 -15.87 12.60
N SER A 221 2.34 -16.89 13.21
CA SER A 221 3.08 -17.97 13.87
C SER A 221 3.99 -18.77 12.92
N GLU A 222 3.54 -19.00 11.69
CA GLU A 222 4.33 -19.69 10.66
C GLU A 222 5.31 -18.73 9.96
N ALA A 223 4.91 -17.46 9.83
CA ALA A 223 5.75 -16.41 9.22
C ALA A 223 7.04 -16.18 10.01
N ILE A 224 7.04 -16.33 11.34
CA ILE A 224 8.24 -16.20 12.18
C ILE A 224 9.38 -17.12 11.70
N ALA A 225 9.07 -18.27 11.10
CA ALA A 225 10.08 -19.23 10.65
C ALA A 225 10.59 -18.97 9.22
N GLN A 226 9.89 -18.18 8.42
CA GLN A 226 10.15 -18.04 6.98
C GLN A 226 10.50 -16.61 6.55
N GLU A 227 9.97 -15.61 7.25
CA GLU A 227 10.06 -14.21 6.86
C GLU A 227 11.20 -13.48 7.57
N SER A 228 11.59 -12.34 7.00
CA SER A 228 12.65 -11.52 7.59
C SER A 228 12.18 -10.84 8.90
N GLU A 229 13.13 -10.58 9.81
CA GLU A 229 12.86 -9.84 11.05
C GLU A 229 12.25 -8.46 10.77
N ASP A 230 12.72 -7.76 9.73
CA ASP A 230 12.23 -6.43 9.36
C ASP A 230 10.77 -6.47 8.91
N ASP A 231 10.39 -7.49 8.12
CA ASP A 231 9.03 -7.62 7.61
C ASP A 231 8.04 -8.07 8.69
N LEU A 232 8.46 -8.99 9.57
CA LEU A 232 7.69 -9.43 10.72
C LEU A 232 7.46 -8.29 11.71
N LEU A 233 8.48 -7.47 11.97
CA LEU A 233 8.36 -6.26 12.78
C LEU A 233 7.41 -5.25 12.15
N ASP A 234 7.46 -5.08 10.82
CA ASP A 234 6.55 -4.20 10.11
C ASP A 234 5.09 -4.70 10.22
N MET A 235 4.84 -6.00 10.01
CA MET A 235 3.52 -6.61 10.23
C MET A 235 3.04 -6.42 11.67
N ALA A 236 3.84 -6.83 12.65
CA ALA A 236 3.47 -6.78 14.07
C ALA A 236 3.21 -5.34 14.54
N PHE A 237 4.08 -4.40 14.17
CA PHE A 237 3.95 -3.01 14.59
C PHE A 237 2.69 -2.37 14.01
N TYR A 238 2.45 -2.52 12.70
CA TYR A 238 1.27 -1.96 12.07
C TYR A 238 -0.04 -2.61 12.54
N ARG A 239 -0.03 -3.92 12.83
CA ARG A 239 -1.20 -4.59 13.41
C ARG A 239 -1.54 -4.07 14.81
N LEU A 240 -0.55 -3.67 15.60
CA LEU A 240 -0.77 -3.18 16.95
C LEU A 240 -1.23 -1.72 17.00
N ILE A 241 -0.68 -0.84 16.15
CA ILE A 241 -1.07 0.57 16.11
C ILE A 241 -2.38 0.79 15.35
N TYR A 242 -2.69 -0.08 14.38
CA TYR A 242 -3.98 -0.12 13.69
C TYR A 242 -4.72 -1.44 13.99
N ALA A 243 -5.13 -1.60 15.26
CA ALA A 243 -5.68 -2.83 15.83
C ALA A 243 -7.13 -3.14 15.40
N TYR A 244 -7.45 -3.00 14.11
CA TYR A 244 -8.75 -3.37 13.56
C TYR A 244 -8.98 -4.88 13.68
N GLU A 245 -10.09 -5.26 14.33
CA GLU A 245 -10.50 -6.64 14.61
C GLU A 245 -9.41 -7.58 15.15
N LEU A 246 -8.40 -7.02 15.81
CA LEU A 246 -7.29 -7.78 16.36
C LEU A 246 -7.74 -8.53 17.62
N SER A 247 -7.66 -9.86 17.60
CA SER A 247 -8.00 -10.68 18.77
C SER A 247 -6.98 -10.49 19.90
N LYS A 248 -7.36 -10.84 21.12
CA LYS A 248 -6.44 -10.76 22.27
C LYS A 248 -5.26 -11.70 22.10
N GLU A 249 -5.51 -12.88 21.56
CA GLU A 249 -4.51 -13.92 21.33
C GLU A 249 -3.50 -13.48 20.27
N ALA A 250 -3.97 -12.95 19.13
CA ALA A 250 -3.10 -12.43 18.08
C ALA A 250 -2.32 -11.20 18.56
N ARG A 251 -2.98 -10.29 19.29
CA ARG A 251 -2.33 -9.13 19.91
C ARG A 251 -1.15 -9.55 20.79
N GLN A 252 -1.34 -10.58 21.62
CA GLN A 252 -0.30 -11.07 22.51
C GLN A 252 0.91 -11.60 21.72
N GLN A 253 0.70 -12.34 20.64
CA GLN A 253 1.78 -12.85 19.79
C GLN A 253 2.59 -11.70 19.15
N PHE A 254 1.91 -10.70 18.60
CA PHE A 254 2.58 -9.53 18.02
C PHE A 254 3.36 -8.72 19.08
N LEU A 255 2.77 -8.53 20.26
CA LEU A 255 3.43 -7.82 21.37
C LEU A 255 4.67 -8.56 21.84
N GLU A 256 4.58 -9.87 22.06
CA GLU A 256 5.71 -10.70 22.48
C GLU A 256 6.85 -10.64 21.47
N TYR A 257 6.54 -10.72 20.17
CA TYR A 257 7.53 -10.57 19.12
C TYR A 257 8.20 -9.18 19.17
N ILE A 258 7.42 -8.10 19.23
CA ILE A 258 7.99 -6.74 19.33
C ILE A 258 8.86 -6.56 20.58
N VAL A 259 8.46 -7.09 21.73
CA VAL A 259 9.24 -6.96 22.97
C VAL A 259 10.60 -7.66 22.82
N ASN A 260 10.63 -8.84 22.21
CA ASN A 260 11.86 -9.59 21.96
C ASN A 260 12.76 -8.95 20.89
N HIS A 261 12.17 -8.22 19.93
CA HIS A 261 12.86 -7.60 18.81
C HIS A 261 12.90 -6.05 18.88
N LYS A 262 12.64 -5.49 20.07
CA LYS A 262 12.43 -4.04 20.29
C LYS A 262 13.58 -3.18 19.78
N LYS A 263 14.82 -3.63 19.97
CA LYS A 263 16.01 -2.89 19.54
C LYS A 263 15.99 -2.68 18.03
N ARG A 264 15.70 -3.74 17.27
CA ARG A 264 15.62 -3.68 15.82
C ARG A 264 14.46 -2.79 15.36
N LEU A 265 13.29 -2.92 15.99
CA LEU A 265 12.14 -2.06 15.69
C LEU A 265 12.47 -0.58 15.92
N SER A 266 13.18 -0.27 17.01
CA SER A 266 13.63 1.08 17.32
C SER A 266 14.53 1.65 16.22
N GLU A 267 15.47 0.86 15.70
CA GLU A 267 16.30 1.23 14.55
C GLU A 267 15.46 1.51 13.30
N LEU A 268 14.50 0.63 12.98
CA LEU A 268 13.62 0.78 11.82
C LEU A 268 12.77 2.05 11.91
N ILE A 269 12.20 2.36 13.07
CA ILE A 269 11.39 3.56 13.29
C ILE A 269 12.21 4.83 13.09
N ILE A 270 13.42 4.90 13.65
CA ILE A 270 14.30 6.07 13.48
C ILE A 270 14.67 6.26 12.00
N ARG A 271 15.02 5.18 11.30
CA ARG A 271 15.37 5.22 9.86
C ARG A 271 14.22 5.70 8.98
N LYS A 272 12.97 5.37 9.32
CA LYS A 272 11.79 5.85 8.57
C LYS A 272 11.60 7.37 8.68
N ARG A 273 12.14 8.02 9.72
CA ARG A 273 12.02 9.47 9.98
C ARG A 273 10.57 9.97 9.95
N ASP A 274 9.65 9.13 10.43
CA ASP A 274 8.23 9.42 10.49
C ASP A 274 7.84 9.72 11.95
N SER A 275 7.53 10.98 12.22
CA SER A 275 7.16 11.46 13.56
C SER A 275 5.87 10.84 14.09
N GLY A 276 4.92 10.50 13.21
CA GLY A 276 3.66 9.86 13.59
C GLY A 276 3.87 8.40 14.01
N LEU A 277 4.71 7.66 13.27
CA LEU A 277 5.09 6.29 13.64
C LEU A 277 5.92 6.28 14.93
N LEU A 278 6.83 7.24 15.09
CA LEU A 278 7.59 7.39 16.32
C LEU A 278 6.66 7.60 17.52
N GLN A 279 5.70 8.53 17.43
CA GLN A 279 4.72 8.75 18.50
C GLN A 279 3.92 7.48 18.79
N SER A 280 3.41 6.81 17.76
CA SER A 280 2.65 5.57 17.90
C SER A 280 3.44 4.47 18.62
N PHE A 281 4.74 4.35 18.36
CA PHE A 281 5.61 3.40 19.06
C PHE A 281 5.85 3.77 20.51
N LEU A 282 6.09 5.06 20.79
CA LEU A 282 6.31 5.54 22.15
C LEU A 282 5.06 5.35 23.02
N GLU A 283 3.87 5.49 22.43
CA GLU A 283 2.58 5.28 23.10
C GLU A 283 2.18 3.80 23.21
N LEU A 284 2.87 2.90 22.50
CA LEU A 284 2.54 1.48 22.50
C LEU A 284 2.88 0.84 23.86
N LYS A 285 1.90 0.12 24.42
CA LYS A 285 2.00 -0.51 25.73
C LYS A 285 1.79 -2.02 25.69
N ASP A 286 2.51 -2.71 26.56
CA ASP A 286 2.26 -4.08 26.99
C ASP A 286 1.47 -4.04 28.31
N GLY A 287 0.18 -4.36 28.25
CA GLY A 287 -0.76 -4.13 29.36
C GLY A 287 -1.11 -2.65 29.57
N GLU A 288 -1.61 -2.30 30.75
CA GLU A 288 -2.17 -0.96 31.04
C GLU A 288 -1.09 0.11 31.33
N GLU A 289 0.05 -0.30 31.90
CA GLU A 289 1.04 0.64 32.46
C GLU A 289 2.44 0.58 31.82
N ASN A 290 2.80 -0.49 31.10
CA ASN A 290 4.17 -0.67 30.63
C ASN A 290 4.34 -0.24 29.17
N PHE A 291 4.97 0.90 28.95
CA PHE A 291 5.40 1.29 27.61
C PHE A 291 6.45 0.31 27.08
N ILE A 292 6.30 -0.10 25.83
CA ILE A 292 7.31 -0.93 25.14
C ILE A 292 8.61 -0.14 25.01
N ALA A 293 8.50 1.13 24.65
CA ALA A 293 9.60 2.09 24.58
C ALA A 293 10.09 2.51 25.98
N ASP A 294 10.81 1.60 26.65
CA ASP A 294 11.41 1.85 27.95
C ASP A 294 12.61 2.82 27.90
N VAL A 295 13.19 3.11 29.07
CA VAL A 295 14.32 4.04 29.22
C VAL A 295 15.51 3.66 28.35
N LEU A 296 15.78 2.36 28.19
CA LEU A 296 16.91 1.88 27.41
C LEU A 296 16.64 2.11 25.93
N ALA A 297 15.49 1.65 25.42
CA ALA A 297 15.09 1.84 24.03
C ALA A 297 15.09 3.31 23.62
N VAL A 298 14.48 4.19 24.42
CA VAL A 298 14.43 5.63 24.14
C VAL A 298 15.83 6.26 24.16
N THR A 299 16.74 5.77 25.00
CA THR A 299 18.13 6.26 25.03
C THR A 299 18.91 5.83 23.79
N ASP A 300 18.74 4.58 23.35
CA ASP A 300 19.35 4.08 22.11
C ASP A 300 18.78 4.83 20.88
N MET A 301 17.47 5.04 20.84
CA MET A 301 16.80 5.83 19.80
C MET A 301 17.30 7.27 19.72
N LEU A 302 17.57 7.91 20.87
CA LEU A 302 18.15 9.27 20.90
C LEU A 302 19.56 9.30 20.27
N ALA A 303 20.38 8.28 20.55
CA ALA A 303 21.70 8.17 19.94
C ALA A 303 21.61 7.98 18.42
N LEU A 304 20.70 7.11 17.96
CA LEU A 304 20.44 6.89 16.54
C LEU A 304 19.90 8.15 15.84
N ALA A 305 18.92 8.84 16.44
CA ALA A 305 18.34 10.06 15.88
C ALA A 305 19.38 11.18 15.78
N ALA A 306 20.29 11.30 16.75
CA ALA A 306 21.39 12.25 16.71
C ALA A 306 22.41 11.89 15.61
N GLN A 307 22.76 10.62 15.46
CA GLN A 307 23.65 10.14 14.40
C GLN A 307 23.09 10.39 13.00
N ASP A 308 21.77 10.21 12.84
CA ASP A 308 21.06 10.45 11.59
C ASP A 308 20.66 11.93 11.38
N GLU A 309 21.05 12.83 12.29
CA GLU A 309 20.71 14.26 12.28
C GLU A 309 19.19 14.56 12.24
N TRP A 310 18.37 13.67 12.82
CA TRP A 310 16.93 13.85 12.90
C TRP A 310 16.54 14.62 14.18
N SER A 311 16.56 15.96 14.05
CA SER A 311 16.27 16.89 15.15
C SER A 311 14.85 16.78 15.69
N GLU A 312 13.85 16.65 14.82
CA GLU A 312 12.44 16.51 15.20
C GLU A 312 12.21 15.25 16.05
N GLY A 313 12.70 14.09 15.59
CA GLY A 313 12.60 12.84 16.35
C GLY A 313 13.30 12.93 17.70
N SER A 314 14.46 13.59 17.76
CA SER A 314 15.17 13.83 19.02
C SER A 314 14.34 14.64 20.02
N VAL A 315 13.63 15.68 19.56
CA VAL A 315 12.73 16.49 20.41
C VAL A 315 11.57 15.64 20.94
N ILE A 316 10.95 14.81 20.10
CA ILE A 316 9.86 13.91 20.48
C ILE A 316 10.34 12.92 21.55
N LEU A 317 11.48 12.27 21.33
CA LEU A 317 12.08 11.31 22.27
C LEU A 317 12.44 11.96 23.62
N HIS A 318 13.04 13.15 23.61
CA HIS A 318 13.36 13.88 24.83
C HIS A 318 12.11 14.26 25.64
N ARG A 319 11.05 14.70 24.96
CA ARG A 319 9.77 15.03 25.59
C ARG A 319 9.16 13.79 26.25
N PHE A 320 9.05 12.69 25.51
CA PHE A 320 8.52 11.44 26.03
C PHE A 320 9.32 10.91 27.23
N LYS A 321 10.66 10.94 27.15
CA LYS A 321 11.55 10.53 28.26
C LYS A 321 11.31 11.38 29.52
N LYS A 322 11.13 12.68 29.37
CA LYS A 322 10.88 13.62 30.48
C LYS A 322 9.51 13.37 31.11
N GLU A 323 8.48 13.20 30.31
CA GLU A 323 7.09 13.12 30.78
C GLU A 323 6.75 11.75 31.36
N ASN A 324 7.17 10.67 30.71
CA ASN A 324 6.68 9.32 31.02
C ASN A 324 7.71 8.47 31.79
N LEU A 325 9.01 8.71 31.58
CA LEU A 325 10.05 7.79 32.09
C LEU A 325 10.83 8.35 33.29
N SER A 326 10.84 9.67 33.49
CA SER A 326 11.59 10.33 34.57
C SER A 326 10.94 10.19 35.97
N VAL A 327 9.64 9.91 36.04
CA VAL A 327 8.85 9.83 37.30
C VAL A 327 9.01 8.48 38.02
N SER A 328 9.50 7.44 37.35
CA SER A 328 9.72 6.10 37.91
C SER A 328 10.77 6.05 39.05
N ARG A 329 11.57 7.11 39.26
CA ARG A 329 12.54 7.20 40.37
C ARG A 329 11.91 7.48 41.74
N LYS A 330 10.69 8.01 41.84
CA LYS A 330 10.10 8.38 43.15
C LYS A 330 9.31 7.27 43.86
N ARG A 331 8.86 6.21 43.18
CA ARG A 331 8.08 5.12 43.81
C ARG A 331 8.91 3.95 44.34
N ARG A 332 10.25 3.96 44.21
CA ARG A 332 11.14 2.94 44.79
C ARG A 332 11.62 3.23 46.22
N PHE A 333 11.17 4.35 46.82
CA PHE A 333 11.54 4.77 48.18
C PHE A 333 10.34 5.20 49.01
N GLU A 334 9.22 4.47 48.92
CA GLU A 334 8.19 4.50 49.95
C GLU A 334 8.23 3.14 50.65
N PHE A 335 8.94 3.11 51.79
CA PHE A 335 8.93 2.04 52.78
C PHE A 335 7.88 2.33 53.84
#